data_AF-A0A7H4GS17-F1
#
_entry.id   AF-A0A7H4GS17-F1
#
_cell.length_a   1.000
_cell.length_b   1.000
_cell.length_c   1.000
_cell.angle_alpha   90.00
_cell.angle_beta   90.00
_cell.angle_gamma   90.00
#
_symmetry.space_group_name_H-M   'P 1'
#
loop_
_entity.id
_entity.type
_entity.pdbx_description
1 polymer ?
#
loop_
_entity_poly.entity_id
_entity_poly.type
_entity_poly.pdbx_seq_one_letter_code
_entity_poly.pdbx_strand_id
1 'polypeptide(L)'
;MSAREMDYSPEAPFGQEYGPVLMGPFAPVLEETVLDDLEVEGEIPSDLNGVYLRNGPNPRFPPQGRYHPFDGDGMIHAAHFENGRVVYRNRWVRTAGLVEEMQAGKATYWGIRETLKGRDDKRLKDTANTDVIGHGGIALASWYMSGDIYKIDPVTLETLGTAPYAQGLGGGYSAHSKVDESTGELMFFDYWNESPYMSYGVVGANGEVKNHVPIQLPGPRLPHDMAITKNYSILHDLPLLHEEKALAAGRHKLEFHPAMPTRFGVIPRYGDSDSIRWFEFSPCFLYHTVNAWEEGDEVVMVACRYMPARTTSGDIDSNRTARDIAQLKMNARLWRWRMNMKTGQCKEEPIDDRYNVEFPSFRAEHIGQKTRYAYLVDHNPEILHWTGIRKFDTDTGQLLGSFSDGHEHSWYSEPWFAPADGGSAEDDGYVVVFRWDQANREQQLQVFDARDIDAGPVARVKMPVRVPSGFHACWINRERIADTRSA
;
A
#
# COMPACT_ATOMS: atom_id res chain seq x y z
N MET A 1 12.27 1.68 22.50
CA MET A 1 12.40 3.06 22.99
C MET A 1 11.12 3.80 22.65
N SER A 2 10.56 4.60 23.56
CA SER A 2 9.38 5.39 23.23
C SER A 2 9.74 6.44 22.18
N ALA A 3 8.79 6.89 21.35
CA ALA A 3 9.01 7.96 20.36
C ALA A 3 9.55 9.28 20.96
N ARG A 4 9.65 9.40 22.29
CA ARG A 4 10.17 10.56 23.01
C ARG A 4 11.70 10.61 23.15
N GLU A 5 12.44 9.55 22.82
CA GLU A 5 13.91 9.48 23.05
C GLU A 5 14.76 9.34 21.78
N MET A 6 14.15 9.29 20.59
CA MET A 6 14.92 9.41 19.35
C MET A 6 15.23 10.89 19.11
N ASP A 7 16.52 11.23 19.04
CA ASP A 7 17.04 12.59 18.77
C ASP A 7 16.76 12.98 17.31
N TYR A 8 15.48 13.27 17.02
CA TYR A 8 15.07 13.88 15.76
C TYR A 8 15.53 15.34 15.76
N SER A 9 16.70 15.65 15.18
CA SER A 9 16.99 17.03 14.76
C SER A 9 15.88 17.47 13.80
N PRO A 10 14.98 18.39 14.17
CA PRO A 10 13.68 18.42 13.52
C PRO A 10 13.76 19.31 12.29
N GLU A 11 14.04 18.71 11.14
CA GLU A 11 13.45 19.26 9.92
C GLU A 11 11.94 19.30 10.16
N ALA A 12 11.38 20.50 10.29
CA ALA A 12 9.97 20.74 10.55
C ALA A 12 9.53 21.93 9.69
N PRO A 13 9.37 21.74 8.36
CA PRO A 13 9.10 22.85 7.44
C PRO A 13 7.86 23.68 7.80
N PHE A 14 6.91 23.07 8.52
CA PHE A 14 5.68 23.71 8.98
C PHE A 14 5.67 23.97 10.51
N GLY A 15 6.79 23.85 11.20
CA GLY A 15 6.85 23.97 12.66
C GLY A 15 6.50 22.66 13.39
N GLN A 16 6.61 22.68 14.72
CA GLN A 16 6.42 21.49 15.57
C GLN A 16 4.97 21.32 16.06
N GLU A 17 4.10 22.31 15.88
CA GLU A 17 2.73 22.30 16.40
C GLU A 17 1.85 21.19 15.82
N TYR A 18 2.18 20.66 14.63
CA TYR A 18 1.41 19.63 13.95
C TYR A 18 1.76 18.19 14.39
N GLY A 19 2.78 18.05 15.24
CA GLY A 19 3.22 16.76 15.77
C GLY A 19 4.31 16.06 14.93
N PRO A 20 4.75 14.87 15.37
CA PRO A 20 5.98 14.24 14.88
C PRO A 20 5.90 13.70 13.44
N VAL A 21 4.69 13.48 12.91
CA VAL A 21 4.45 12.92 11.57
C VAL A 21 4.52 13.97 10.44
N LEU A 22 5.14 15.11 10.71
CA LEU A 22 5.56 16.13 9.73
C LEU A 22 6.99 16.62 9.98
N MET A 23 7.76 15.83 10.72
CA MET A 23 9.11 16.15 11.16
C MET A 23 10.09 15.06 10.76
N GLY A 24 11.36 15.44 10.59
CA GLY A 24 12.45 14.49 10.30
C GLY A 24 12.14 13.63 9.06
N PRO A 25 12.14 12.28 9.17
CA PRO A 25 11.81 11.38 8.05
C PRO A 25 10.42 11.60 7.43
N PHE A 26 9.46 12.16 8.19
CA PHE A 26 8.11 12.45 7.72
C PHE A 26 7.95 13.88 7.19
N ALA A 27 8.97 14.74 7.33
CA ALA A 27 8.86 16.11 6.88
C ALA A 27 8.61 16.16 5.36
N PRO A 28 7.67 16.99 4.89
CA PRO A 28 7.40 17.09 3.46
C PRO A 28 8.61 17.68 2.74
N VAL A 29 8.83 17.26 1.50
CA VAL A 29 9.67 17.99 0.55
C VAL A 29 8.83 19.04 -0.18
N LEU A 30 9.42 20.20 -0.44
CA LEU A 30 8.70 21.37 -0.96
C LEU A 30 8.97 21.65 -2.45
N GLU A 31 9.77 20.80 -3.09
CA GLU A 31 10.19 20.96 -4.48
C GLU A 31 9.90 19.70 -5.30
N GLU A 32 9.57 19.91 -6.57
CA GLU A 32 9.47 18.87 -7.60
C GLU A 32 10.74 18.87 -8.43
N THR A 33 11.43 17.73 -8.46
CA THR A 33 12.77 17.62 -9.02
C THR A 33 12.82 16.52 -10.07
N VAL A 34 13.75 16.66 -11.03
CA VAL A 34 14.18 15.60 -11.94
C VAL A 34 15.69 15.53 -11.80
N LEU A 35 16.23 14.35 -11.52
CA LEU A 35 17.66 14.13 -11.33
C LEU A 35 18.12 12.97 -12.20
N ASP A 36 19.18 13.21 -12.94
CA ASP A 36 19.96 12.24 -13.69
C ASP A 36 21.43 12.29 -13.23
N ASP A 37 22.28 11.45 -13.81
CA ASP A 37 23.73 11.40 -13.54
C ASP A 37 24.08 11.37 -12.03
N LEU A 38 23.28 10.63 -11.26
CA LEU A 38 23.44 10.46 -9.82
C LEU A 38 24.70 9.65 -9.48
N GLU A 39 25.31 9.93 -8.33
CA GLU A 39 26.44 9.15 -7.83
C GLU A 39 25.99 7.72 -7.47
N VAL A 40 26.69 6.72 -8.02
CA VAL A 40 26.40 5.30 -7.79
C VAL A 40 27.60 4.62 -7.14
N GLU A 41 27.36 3.96 -6.01
CA GLU A 41 28.24 2.93 -5.46
C GLU A 41 27.77 1.56 -5.93
N GLY A 42 28.68 0.73 -6.43
CA GLY A 42 28.33 -0.53 -7.11
C GLY A 42 27.99 -0.31 -8.59
N GLU A 43 27.11 -1.14 -9.15
CA GLU A 43 26.72 -1.08 -10.56
C GLU A 43 25.22 -1.28 -10.72
N ILE A 44 24.53 -0.33 -11.35
CA ILE A 44 23.12 -0.51 -11.72
C ILE A 44 23.05 -1.57 -12.82
N PRO A 45 22.35 -2.68 -12.62
CA PRO A 45 22.29 -3.75 -13.61
C PRO A 45 21.70 -3.28 -14.94
N SER A 46 22.32 -3.67 -16.06
CA SER A 46 21.88 -3.26 -17.40
C SER A 46 20.57 -3.93 -17.85
N ASP A 47 20.20 -5.04 -17.22
CA ASP A 47 18.97 -5.80 -17.44
C ASP A 47 17.83 -5.39 -16.50
N LEU A 48 18.01 -4.37 -15.65
CA LEU A 48 16.93 -3.74 -14.88
C LEU A 48 16.32 -2.59 -15.70
N ASN A 49 15.14 -2.82 -16.32
CA ASN A 49 14.50 -1.85 -17.20
C ASN A 49 13.01 -1.66 -16.88
N GLY A 50 12.64 -0.47 -16.39
CA GLY A 50 11.28 -0.17 -15.94
C GLY A 50 11.25 0.98 -14.94
N VAL A 51 10.13 1.15 -14.23
CA VAL A 51 9.97 2.23 -13.26
C VAL A 51 9.51 1.69 -11.91
N TYR A 52 10.28 2.00 -10.87
CA TYR A 52 9.83 1.90 -9.48
C TYR A 52 9.11 3.19 -9.10
N LEU A 53 7.86 3.09 -8.66
CA LEU A 53 7.01 4.20 -8.24
C LEU A 53 6.65 4.03 -6.78
N ARG A 54 6.72 5.09 -5.98
CA ARG A 54 6.35 5.08 -4.56
C ARG A 54 5.47 6.28 -4.25
N ASN A 55 4.24 6.02 -3.79
CA ASN A 55 3.28 7.03 -3.34
C ASN A 55 3.40 7.28 -1.82
N GLY A 56 2.93 8.43 -1.38
CA GLY A 56 2.86 8.74 0.04
C GLY A 56 2.44 10.19 0.29
N PRO A 57 2.22 10.52 1.57
CA PRO A 57 1.75 11.82 1.97
C PRO A 57 2.88 12.85 1.99
N ASN A 58 2.67 13.96 1.30
CA ASN A 58 3.60 15.08 1.23
C ASN A 58 2.80 16.39 1.14
N PRO A 59 2.21 16.89 2.26
CA PRO A 59 1.36 18.07 2.24
C PRO A 59 2.09 19.28 1.65
N ARG A 60 1.45 19.94 0.68
CA ARG A 60 2.03 21.09 0.00
C ARG A 60 2.03 22.35 0.86
N PHE A 61 1.07 22.45 1.78
CA PHE A 61 0.83 23.59 2.66
C PHE A 61 0.69 23.14 4.11
N PRO A 62 0.93 24.04 5.10
CA PRO A 62 0.64 23.77 6.50
C PRO A 62 -0.82 23.29 6.69
N PRO A 63 -1.06 22.17 7.39
CA PRO A 63 -2.40 21.62 7.56
C PRO A 63 -3.36 22.51 8.36
N GLN A 64 -4.66 22.29 8.16
CA GLN A 64 -5.70 22.86 9.02
C GLN A 64 -5.91 21.95 10.25
N GLY A 65 -5.34 22.34 11.39
CA GLY A 65 -5.50 21.63 12.67
C GLY A 65 -4.62 20.39 12.82
N ARG A 66 -5.12 19.34 13.48
CA ARG A 66 -4.32 18.14 13.76
C ARG A 66 -4.13 17.29 12.51
N TYR A 67 -2.88 16.91 12.26
CA TYR A 67 -2.51 16.12 11.09
C TYR A 67 -2.57 14.60 11.36
N HIS A 68 -3.02 13.86 10.34
CA HIS A 68 -2.87 12.42 10.20
C HIS A 68 -2.09 12.12 8.91
N PRO A 69 -1.24 11.08 8.84
CA PRO A 69 -0.50 10.75 7.62
C PRO A 69 -1.38 10.69 6.35
N PHE A 70 -2.58 10.15 6.43
CA PHE A 70 -3.50 10.11 5.27
C PHE A 70 -4.03 11.49 4.80
N ASP A 71 -3.82 12.57 5.55
CA ASP A 71 -4.29 13.93 5.17
C ASP A 71 -3.34 14.64 4.19
N GLY A 72 -2.10 14.17 4.05
CA GLY A 72 -1.10 14.79 3.18
C GLY A 72 -1.37 14.56 1.70
N ASP A 73 -1.10 15.55 0.86
CA ASP A 73 -1.20 15.42 -0.61
C ASP A 73 -0.35 14.27 -1.14
N GLY A 74 -0.88 13.49 -2.08
CA GLY A 74 -0.12 12.42 -2.72
C GLY A 74 1.07 12.98 -3.50
N MET A 75 2.26 12.44 -3.25
CA MET A 75 3.45 12.68 -4.05
C MET A 75 4.07 11.36 -4.46
N ILE A 76 4.23 11.21 -5.77
CA ILE A 76 4.91 10.06 -6.37
C ILE A 76 6.39 10.38 -6.46
N HIS A 77 7.21 9.45 -5.98
CA HIS A 77 8.64 9.38 -6.21
C HIS A 77 8.92 8.23 -7.17
N ALA A 78 9.68 8.48 -8.23
CA ALA A 78 9.99 7.50 -9.26
C ALA A 78 11.49 7.31 -9.41
N ALA A 79 11.89 6.08 -9.68
CA ALA A 79 13.20 5.71 -10.21
C ALA A 79 12.99 4.96 -11.54
N HIS A 80 13.27 5.65 -12.65
CA HIS A 80 13.18 5.08 -13.99
C HIS A 80 14.54 4.52 -14.39
N PHE A 81 14.61 3.21 -14.58
CA PHE A 81 15.81 2.48 -14.96
C PHE A 81 15.82 2.16 -16.45
N GLU A 82 16.95 2.44 -17.09
CA GLU A 82 17.17 2.12 -18.50
C GLU A 82 18.66 1.84 -18.77
N ASN A 83 18.98 0.60 -19.15
CA ASN A 83 20.31 0.16 -19.57
C ASN A 83 21.44 0.59 -18.63
N GLY A 84 21.28 0.30 -17.32
CA GLY A 84 22.29 0.62 -16.30
C GLY A 84 22.32 2.08 -15.87
N ARG A 85 21.31 2.87 -16.26
CA ARG A 85 21.12 4.26 -15.82
C ARG A 85 19.83 4.39 -15.04
N VAL A 86 19.75 5.42 -14.20
CA VAL A 86 18.54 5.74 -13.44
C VAL A 86 18.26 7.25 -13.51
N VAL A 87 16.98 7.59 -13.66
CA VAL A 87 16.47 8.96 -13.51
C VAL A 87 15.50 8.97 -12.34
N TYR A 88 15.76 9.83 -11.35
CA TYR A 88 14.83 10.10 -10.27
C TYR A 88 13.89 11.25 -10.62
N ARG A 89 12.63 11.14 -10.22
CA ARG A 89 11.64 12.22 -10.35
C ARG A 89 10.66 12.21 -9.17
N ASN A 90 10.24 13.38 -8.70
CA ASN A 90 9.07 13.48 -7.82
C ASN A 90 8.06 14.52 -8.31
N ARG A 91 6.77 14.20 -8.21
CA ARG A 91 5.66 15.11 -8.55
C ARG A 91 4.50 14.90 -7.59
N TRP A 92 3.82 15.98 -7.24
CA TRP A 92 2.52 15.86 -6.60
C TRP A 92 1.49 15.32 -7.58
N VAL A 93 0.63 14.42 -7.11
CA VAL A 93 -0.60 14.05 -7.81
C VAL A 93 -1.49 15.29 -7.84
N ARG A 94 -1.81 15.80 -9.03
CA ARG A 94 -2.63 17.01 -9.21
C ARG A 94 -4.10 16.69 -8.95
N THR A 95 -4.45 16.36 -7.71
CA THR A 95 -5.84 16.15 -7.32
C THR A 95 -6.64 17.44 -7.44
N ALA A 96 -7.96 17.34 -7.63
CA ALA A 96 -8.83 18.51 -7.70
C ALA A 96 -8.67 19.40 -6.44
N GLY A 97 -8.58 18.78 -5.27
CA GLY A 97 -8.36 19.47 -3.99
C GLY A 97 -7.01 20.17 -3.90
N LEU A 98 -5.92 19.52 -4.35
CA LEU A 98 -4.60 20.15 -4.35
C LEU A 98 -4.52 21.33 -5.33
N VAL A 99 -5.12 21.19 -6.52
CA VAL A 99 -5.16 22.26 -7.52
C VAL A 99 -5.89 23.49 -6.96
N GLU A 100 -7.01 23.30 -6.25
CA GLU A 100 -7.73 24.37 -5.55
C GLU A 100 -6.84 25.06 -4.51
N GLU A 101 -6.15 24.29 -3.66
CA GLU A 101 -5.26 24.85 -2.63
C GLU A 101 -4.05 25.58 -3.21
N MET A 102 -3.49 25.09 -4.32
CA MET A 102 -2.41 25.75 -5.05
C MET A 102 -2.85 27.11 -5.61
N GLN A 103 -4.06 27.21 -6.15
CA GLN A 103 -4.63 28.48 -6.60
C GLN A 103 -4.89 29.44 -5.43
N ALA A 104 -5.31 28.91 -4.28
CA ALA A 104 -5.52 29.70 -3.06
C ALA A 104 -4.22 30.08 -2.33
N GLY A 105 -3.11 29.39 -2.60
CA GLY A 105 -1.81 29.56 -1.94
C GLY A 105 -1.76 29.07 -0.49
N LYS A 106 -2.73 28.23 -0.06
CA LYS A 106 -2.84 27.71 1.31
C LYS A 106 -3.75 26.49 1.36
N ALA A 107 -3.65 25.72 2.44
CA ALA A 107 -4.61 24.65 2.73
C ALA A 107 -6.02 25.22 2.96
N THR A 108 -7.02 24.67 2.28
CA THR A 108 -8.45 25.01 2.42
C THR A 108 -9.27 23.82 2.91
N TYR A 109 -8.73 22.61 2.81
CA TYR A 109 -9.33 21.38 3.30
C TYR A 109 -8.83 21.02 4.71
N TRP A 110 -9.59 20.18 5.39
CA TRP A 110 -9.30 19.70 6.73
C TRP A 110 -9.00 18.21 6.73
N GLY A 111 -8.21 17.77 7.71
CA GLY A 111 -7.85 16.35 7.87
C GLY A 111 -8.92 15.52 8.57
N ILE A 112 -8.80 14.20 8.52
CA ILE A 112 -9.78 13.23 9.04
C ILE A 112 -10.07 13.39 10.55
N ARG A 113 -9.13 13.99 11.28
CA ARG A 113 -9.24 14.27 12.72
C ARG A 113 -10.04 15.53 13.03
N GLU A 114 -10.29 16.37 12.03
CA GLU A 114 -10.92 17.69 12.17
C GLU A 114 -12.24 17.81 11.39
N THR A 115 -12.48 16.95 10.40
CA THR A 115 -13.69 16.92 9.58
C THR A 115 -14.88 16.27 10.28
N LEU A 116 -16.09 16.71 9.93
CA LEU A 116 -17.35 16.10 10.35
C LEU A 116 -18.23 15.84 9.11
N LYS A 117 -18.85 14.65 8.99
CA LYS A 117 -19.71 14.29 7.85
C LYS A 117 -20.78 15.37 7.62
N GLY A 118 -20.90 15.86 6.37
CA GLY A 118 -21.92 16.81 5.95
C GLY A 118 -21.62 18.29 6.26
N ARG A 119 -20.40 18.65 6.65
CA ARG A 119 -19.99 20.05 6.87
C ARG A 119 -19.20 20.62 5.69
N ASP A 120 -19.76 21.63 5.04
CA ASP A 120 -19.13 22.32 3.91
C ASP A 120 -17.98 23.26 4.32
N ASP A 121 -17.95 23.72 5.56
CA ASP A 121 -16.87 24.56 6.10
C ASP A 121 -15.67 23.74 6.62
N LYS A 122 -15.78 22.41 6.66
CA LYS A 122 -14.71 21.47 6.97
C LYS A 122 -14.71 20.27 6.02
N ARG A 123 -14.51 20.56 4.75
CA ARG A 123 -14.41 19.55 3.68
C ARG A 123 -13.16 18.71 3.86
N LEU A 124 -13.32 17.40 3.71
CA LEU A 124 -12.22 16.44 3.62
C LEU A 124 -11.71 16.40 2.17
N LYS A 125 -10.40 16.23 2.00
CA LYS A 125 -9.74 16.18 0.69
C LYS A 125 -9.45 14.74 0.30
N ASP A 126 -9.76 14.38 -0.94
CA ASP A 126 -9.13 13.25 -1.59
C ASP A 126 -7.69 13.61 -1.96
N THR A 127 -6.76 12.94 -1.33
CA THR A 127 -5.32 13.21 -1.45
C THR A 127 -4.62 12.29 -2.43
N ALA A 128 -5.26 11.21 -2.90
CA ALA A 128 -4.66 10.19 -3.77
C ALA A 128 -3.25 9.73 -3.33
N ASN A 129 -3.03 9.64 -2.02
CA ASN A 129 -1.71 9.46 -1.42
C ASN A 129 -1.37 8.03 -1.01
N THR A 130 -2.31 7.10 -1.12
CA THR A 130 -2.24 5.81 -0.43
C THR A 130 -1.51 4.79 -1.29
N ASP A 131 -2.09 4.40 -2.42
CA ASP A 131 -1.51 3.37 -3.29
C ASP A 131 -1.11 3.92 -4.67
N VAL A 132 -0.22 3.20 -5.34
CA VAL A 132 0.13 3.38 -6.75
C VAL A 132 0.29 2.01 -7.42
N ILE A 133 -0.51 1.73 -8.44
CA ILE A 133 -0.47 0.46 -9.19
C ILE A 133 -0.31 0.71 -10.69
N GLY A 134 0.24 -0.25 -11.44
CA GLY A 134 0.36 -0.19 -12.90
C GLY A 134 -0.78 -0.92 -13.61
N HIS A 135 -1.56 -0.22 -14.44
CA HIS A 135 -2.64 -0.80 -15.27
C HIS A 135 -2.56 -0.25 -16.69
N GLY A 136 -2.37 -1.14 -17.68
CA GLY A 136 -2.25 -0.75 -19.09
C GLY A 136 -1.10 0.23 -19.37
N GLY A 137 0.04 0.04 -18.71
CA GLY A 137 1.22 0.91 -18.84
C GLY A 137 1.07 2.31 -18.22
N ILE A 138 -0.03 2.59 -17.52
CA ILE A 138 -0.29 3.83 -16.79
C ILE A 138 -0.25 3.55 -15.29
N ALA A 139 0.28 4.48 -14.51
CA ALA A 139 0.21 4.41 -13.06
C ALA A 139 -1.12 4.98 -12.55
N LEU A 140 -1.71 4.35 -11.56
CA LEU A 140 -2.98 4.73 -10.94
C LEU A 140 -2.73 5.06 -9.47
N ALA A 141 -2.94 6.31 -9.07
CA ALA A 141 -2.83 6.77 -7.69
C ALA A 141 -4.21 6.85 -7.03
N SER A 142 -4.32 6.33 -5.80
CA SER A 142 -5.60 6.12 -5.12
C SER A 142 -5.55 6.52 -3.64
N TRP A 143 -6.72 6.67 -3.02
CA TRP A 143 -6.89 7.11 -1.64
C TRP A 143 -7.61 6.08 -0.79
N TYR A 144 -7.14 5.89 0.45
CA TYR A 144 -7.61 4.81 1.32
C TYR A 144 -9.13 4.82 1.55
N MET A 145 -9.79 5.99 1.61
CA MET A 145 -11.23 6.09 1.91
C MET A 145 -12.15 5.88 0.70
N SER A 146 -11.66 5.27 -0.38
CA SER A 146 -12.37 5.15 -1.66
C SER A 146 -12.64 6.52 -2.29
N GLY A 147 -11.73 6.97 -3.16
CA GLY A 147 -11.77 8.27 -3.82
C GLY A 147 -11.78 8.19 -5.35
N ASP A 148 -11.44 9.29 -6.00
CA ASP A 148 -11.09 9.29 -7.42
C ASP A 148 -9.77 8.53 -7.63
N ILE A 149 -9.64 7.81 -8.75
CA ILE A 149 -8.34 7.32 -9.20
C ILE A 149 -7.72 8.33 -10.15
N TYR A 150 -6.48 8.72 -9.88
CA TYR A 150 -5.72 9.60 -10.75
C TYR A 150 -4.75 8.80 -11.62
N LYS A 151 -4.85 9.00 -12.94
CA LYS A 151 -3.90 8.44 -13.91
C LYS A 151 -2.64 9.29 -13.94
N ILE A 152 -1.49 8.64 -13.88
CA ILE A 152 -0.17 9.26 -13.87
C ILE A 152 0.67 8.63 -14.99
N ASP A 153 1.32 9.44 -15.83
CA ASP A 153 2.36 8.91 -16.73
C ASP A 153 3.51 8.38 -15.85
N PRO A 154 3.86 7.09 -15.92
CA PRO A 154 4.79 6.48 -14.98
C PRO A 154 6.21 7.02 -15.13
N VAL A 155 6.57 7.59 -16.29
CA VAL A 155 7.88 8.18 -16.50
C VAL A 155 7.83 9.64 -16.07
N THR A 156 7.04 10.49 -16.73
CA THR A 156 7.03 11.96 -16.50
C THR A 156 6.39 12.38 -15.18
N LEU A 157 5.60 11.49 -14.57
CA LEU A 157 4.76 11.74 -13.40
C LEU A 157 3.73 12.85 -13.61
N GLU A 158 3.39 13.17 -14.86
CA GLU A 158 2.30 14.07 -15.17
C GLU A 158 0.96 13.42 -14.78
N THR A 159 0.10 14.19 -14.11
CA THR A 159 -1.27 13.76 -13.82
C THR A 159 -2.13 13.93 -15.07
N LEU A 160 -2.65 12.81 -15.58
CA LEU A 160 -3.41 12.70 -16.84
C LEU A 160 -4.94 12.80 -16.63
N GLY A 161 -5.36 13.24 -15.45
CA GLY A 161 -6.77 13.29 -15.03
C GLY A 161 -7.23 12.01 -14.33
N THR A 162 -8.53 11.92 -14.07
CA THR A 162 -9.13 10.77 -13.36
C THR A 162 -9.43 9.60 -14.31
N ALA A 163 -9.47 8.39 -13.75
CA ALA A 163 -9.90 7.21 -14.51
C ALA A 163 -11.43 7.24 -14.73
N PRO A 164 -11.93 7.23 -15.99
CA PRO A 164 -13.36 7.40 -16.27
C PRO A 164 -14.26 6.32 -15.66
N TYR A 165 -13.76 5.09 -15.56
CA TYR A 165 -14.52 3.97 -15.00
C TYR A 165 -14.80 4.12 -13.49
N ALA A 166 -14.02 4.91 -12.76
CA ALA A 166 -14.27 5.18 -11.33
C ALA A 166 -15.50 6.08 -11.13
N GLN A 167 -15.75 7.01 -12.05
CA GLN A 167 -16.86 7.98 -11.95
C GLN A 167 -18.22 7.35 -12.29
N GLY A 168 -18.25 6.33 -13.16
CA GLY A 168 -19.49 5.67 -13.59
C GLY A 168 -20.16 4.78 -12.54
N LEU A 169 -19.47 4.46 -11.45
CA LEU A 169 -19.86 3.40 -10.50
C LEU A 169 -20.32 3.90 -9.12
N GLY A 170 -20.52 5.22 -8.97
CA GLY A 170 -20.94 5.83 -7.71
C GLY A 170 -19.83 6.55 -6.93
N GLY A 171 -18.63 6.67 -7.51
CA GLY A 171 -17.64 7.69 -7.14
C GLY A 171 -16.65 7.33 -6.03
N GLY A 172 -16.46 6.06 -5.70
CA GLY A 172 -15.39 5.61 -4.81
C GLY A 172 -14.55 4.53 -5.48
N TYR A 173 -13.24 4.57 -5.25
CA TYR A 173 -12.31 3.52 -5.65
C TYR A 173 -11.31 3.22 -4.54
N SER A 174 -11.39 2.03 -3.93
CA SER A 174 -10.47 1.67 -2.83
C SER A 174 -9.02 1.64 -3.29
N ALA A 175 -8.11 1.96 -2.36
CA ALA A 175 -6.70 2.14 -2.69
C ALA A 175 -6.06 0.86 -3.25
N HIS A 176 -6.39 -0.29 -2.67
CA HIS A 176 -5.73 -1.55 -2.94
C HIS A 176 -6.48 -2.42 -3.94
N SER A 177 -6.40 -2.03 -5.20
CA SER A 177 -6.90 -2.82 -6.33
C SER A 177 -5.81 -3.69 -6.93
N LYS A 178 -6.19 -4.79 -7.57
CA LYS A 178 -5.25 -5.80 -8.07
C LYS A 178 -5.33 -5.90 -9.59
N VAL A 179 -4.18 -5.77 -10.25
CA VAL A 179 -4.06 -5.93 -11.71
C VAL A 179 -3.54 -7.33 -12.00
N ASP A 180 -4.34 -8.18 -12.64
CA ASP A 180 -3.83 -9.44 -13.19
C ASP A 180 -3.04 -9.14 -14.46
N GLU A 181 -1.73 -9.28 -14.39
CA GLU A 181 -0.88 -8.92 -15.52
C GLU A 181 -1.05 -9.85 -16.73
N SER A 182 -1.55 -11.07 -16.51
CA SER A 182 -1.77 -12.06 -17.57
C SER A 182 -3.01 -11.77 -18.43
N THR A 183 -4.02 -11.10 -17.85
CA THR A 183 -5.24 -10.70 -18.57
C THR A 183 -5.28 -9.20 -18.84
N GLY A 184 -4.48 -8.42 -18.13
CA GLY A 184 -4.51 -6.96 -18.11
C GLY A 184 -5.73 -6.40 -17.35
N GLU A 185 -6.50 -7.24 -16.66
CA GLU A 185 -7.70 -6.80 -15.94
C GLU A 185 -7.35 -6.26 -14.55
N LEU A 186 -8.16 -5.31 -14.10
CA LEU A 186 -8.07 -4.65 -12.81
C LEU A 186 -9.30 -4.99 -11.97
N MET A 187 -9.09 -5.69 -10.86
CA MET A 187 -10.11 -6.04 -9.87
C MET A 187 -10.04 -5.09 -8.69
N PHE A 188 -11.21 -4.65 -8.21
CA PHE A 188 -11.31 -3.68 -7.12
C PHE A 188 -12.55 -3.91 -6.27
N PHE A 189 -12.56 -3.27 -5.11
CA PHE A 189 -13.71 -3.15 -4.23
C PHE A 189 -13.83 -1.70 -3.78
N ASP A 190 -15.03 -1.29 -3.39
CA ASP A 190 -15.26 0.00 -2.72
C ASP A 190 -16.07 -0.23 -1.46
N TYR A 191 -16.05 0.73 -0.54
CA TYR A 191 -16.81 0.62 0.70
C TYR A 191 -17.31 1.97 1.20
N TRP A 192 -18.41 1.95 1.96
CA TRP A 192 -19.06 3.16 2.46
C TRP A 192 -19.86 2.91 3.75
N ASN A 193 -20.45 3.99 4.25
CA ASN A 193 -21.14 4.00 5.55
C ASN A 193 -22.63 3.66 5.49
N GLU A 194 -23.14 3.32 4.31
CA GLU A 194 -24.57 3.08 4.04
C GLU A 194 -24.72 1.74 3.33
N SER A 195 -25.89 1.11 3.38
CA SER A 195 -26.09 -0.19 2.70
C SER A 195 -25.90 -0.03 1.19
N PRO A 196 -25.37 -1.04 0.46
CA PRO A 196 -24.86 -2.35 0.88
C PRO A 196 -23.48 -2.38 1.55
N TYR A 197 -22.87 -1.23 1.80
CA TYR A 197 -21.57 -1.01 2.47
C TYR A 197 -20.32 -1.40 1.68
N MET A 198 -20.45 -2.23 0.65
CA MET A 198 -19.35 -2.61 -0.24
C MET A 198 -19.84 -2.84 -1.68
N SER A 199 -18.96 -2.65 -2.65
CA SER A 199 -19.09 -3.11 -4.04
C SER A 199 -17.85 -3.89 -4.44
N TYR A 200 -17.98 -4.67 -5.52
CA TYR A 200 -16.85 -5.31 -6.19
C TYR A 200 -16.96 -5.08 -7.69
N GLY A 201 -15.84 -4.89 -8.37
CA GLY A 201 -15.83 -4.71 -9.82
C GLY A 201 -14.58 -5.21 -10.52
N VAL A 202 -14.72 -5.32 -11.84
CA VAL A 202 -13.66 -5.70 -12.78
C VAL A 202 -13.64 -4.71 -13.92
N VAL A 203 -12.46 -4.16 -14.19
CA VAL A 203 -12.16 -3.32 -15.35
C VAL A 203 -11.29 -4.12 -16.29
N GLY A 204 -11.66 -4.19 -17.55
CA GLY A 204 -10.86 -4.85 -18.58
C GLY A 204 -9.59 -4.07 -18.91
N ALA A 205 -8.65 -4.71 -19.60
CA ALA A 205 -7.41 -4.09 -20.06
C ALA A 205 -7.59 -2.82 -20.91
N ASN A 206 -8.77 -2.67 -21.54
CA ASN A 206 -9.17 -1.49 -22.32
C ASN A 206 -9.81 -0.37 -21.48
N GLY A 207 -9.90 -0.52 -20.16
CA GLY A 207 -10.54 0.45 -19.27
C GLY A 207 -12.07 0.35 -19.22
N GLU A 208 -12.70 -0.63 -19.86
CA GLU A 208 -14.14 -0.85 -19.78
C GLU A 208 -14.52 -1.66 -18.53
N VAL A 209 -15.58 -1.24 -17.84
CA VAL A 209 -16.15 -2.04 -16.74
C VAL A 209 -16.77 -3.32 -17.31
N LYS A 210 -16.27 -4.48 -16.85
CA LYS A 210 -16.76 -5.81 -17.23
C LYS A 210 -17.73 -6.38 -16.22
N ASN A 211 -17.59 -6.02 -14.95
CA ASN A 211 -18.49 -6.41 -13.87
C ASN A 211 -18.50 -5.33 -12.80
N HIS A 212 -19.65 -5.09 -12.17
CA HIS A 212 -19.76 -4.28 -10.95
C HIS A 212 -21.02 -4.68 -10.21
N VAL A 213 -20.85 -5.14 -8.96
CA VAL A 213 -21.94 -5.72 -8.17
C VAL A 213 -21.89 -5.20 -6.73
N PRO A 214 -23.05 -4.92 -6.12
CA PRO A 214 -23.10 -4.59 -4.70
C PRO A 214 -22.77 -5.82 -3.85
N ILE A 215 -22.08 -5.62 -2.73
CA ILE A 215 -21.77 -6.69 -1.76
C ILE A 215 -22.36 -6.30 -0.43
N GLN A 216 -23.43 -6.98 -0.02
CA GLN A 216 -24.10 -6.69 1.24
C GLN A 216 -23.24 -7.16 2.42
N LEU A 217 -22.77 -6.21 3.22
CA LEU A 217 -22.17 -6.50 4.53
C LEU A 217 -23.17 -6.26 5.68
N PRO A 218 -22.93 -6.82 6.88
CA PRO A 218 -23.80 -6.59 8.05
C PRO A 218 -23.77 -5.14 8.57
N GLY A 219 -22.81 -4.33 8.13
CA GLY A 219 -22.64 -2.94 8.52
C GLY A 219 -21.39 -2.34 7.86
N PRO A 220 -21.10 -1.06 8.13
CA PRO A 220 -19.92 -0.42 7.57
C PRO A 220 -18.65 -1.06 8.12
N ARG A 221 -17.67 -1.25 7.23
CA ARG A 221 -16.36 -1.81 7.52
C ARG A 221 -15.28 -0.87 7.03
N LEU A 222 -14.05 -1.10 7.51
CA LEU A 222 -12.85 -0.47 6.99
C LEU A 222 -11.90 -1.55 6.41
N PRO A 223 -12.31 -2.26 5.34
CA PRO A 223 -11.42 -3.17 4.62
C PRO A 223 -10.27 -2.36 4.01
N HIS A 224 -9.05 -2.84 4.17
CA HIS A 224 -7.86 -2.15 3.66
C HIS A 224 -7.48 -2.68 2.27
N ASP A 225 -7.35 -4.00 2.14
CA ASP A 225 -6.91 -4.68 0.93
C ASP A 225 -7.89 -5.77 0.48
N MET A 226 -7.65 -6.35 -0.69
CA MET A 226 -8.29 -7.54 -1.25
C MET A 226 -7.22 -8.50 -1.82
N ALA A 227 -7.60 -9.69 -2.27
CA ALA A 227 -6.72 -10.54 -3.07
C ALA A 227 -7.45 -11.08 -4.30
N ILE A 228 -6.70 -11.62 -5.26
CA ILE A 228 -7.23 -12.27 -6.45
C ILE A 228 -6.58 -13.63 -6.63
N THR A 229 -7.28 -14.54 -7.28
CA THR A 229 -6.74 -15.77 -7.89
C THR A 229 -7.07 -15.74 -9.38
N LYS A 230 -6.64 -16.74 -10.15
CA LYS A 230 -7.01 -16.90 -11.56
C LYS A 230 -8.52 -16.73 -11.82
N ASN A 231 -9.39 -17.31 -11.00
CA ASN A 231 -10.84 -17.34 -11.24
C ASN A 231 -11.66 -16.54 -10.21
N TYR A 232 -11.07 -16.15 -9.08
CA TYR A 232 -11.79 -15.53 -7.97
C TYR A 232 -11.15 -14.21 -7.52
N SER A 233 -11.95 -13.41 -6.84
CA SER A 233 -11.52 -12.31 -5.99
C SER A 233 -11.88 -12.62 -4.54
N ILE A 234 -11.09 -12.12 -3.59
CA ILE A 234 -11.24 -12.38 -2.17
C ILE A 234 -11.46 -11.03 -1.49
N LEU A 235 -12.68 -10.82 -0.99
CA LEU A 235 -13.12 -9.61 -0.30
C LEU A 235 -13.03 -9.80 1.21
N HIS A 236 -12.65 -8.75 1.92
CA HIS A 236 -12.43 -8.82 3.37
C HIS A 236 -13.59 -8.20 4.15
N ASP A 237 -14.18 -8.97 5.06
CA ASP A 237 -15.08 -8.47 6.11
C ASP A 237 -14.42 -8.71 7.47
N LEU A 238 -13.79 -7.65 7.98
CA LEU A 238 -12.93 -7.70 9.15
C LEU A 238 -13.67 -7.17 10.40
N PRO A 239 -13.32 -7.63 11.62
CA PRO A 239 -13.90 -7.18 12.89
C PRO A 239 -13.47 -5.77 13.32
N LEU A 240 -13.29 -4.84 12.38
CA LEU A 240 -12.97 -3.43 12.59
C LEU A 240 -14.09 -2.55 11.99
N LEU A 241 -14.81 -1.83 12.87
CA LEU A 241 -16.02 -1.10 12.53
C LEU A 241 -15.89 0.36 12.95
N HIS A 242 -16.75 1.20 12.38
CA HIS A 242 -17.00 2.51 12.96
C HIS A 242 -17.83 2.38 14.24
N GLU A 243 -17.47 3.16 15.27
CA GLU A 243 -18.32 3.29 16.45
C GLU A 243 -19.62 4.01 16.07
N GLU A 244 -20.76 3.36 16.32
CA GLU A 244 -22.06 3.78 15.83
C GLU A 244 -22.43 5.22 16.23
N LYS A 245 -22.22 5.60 17.50
CA LYS A 245 -22.57 6.96 17.97
C LYS A 245 -21.63 8.02 17.43
N ALA A 246 -20.34 7.70 17.27
CA ALA A 246 -19.38 8.59 16.62
C ALA A 246 -19.73 8.80 15.16
N LEU A 247 -20.02 7.72 14.43
CA LEU A 247 -20.42 7.79 13.02
C LEU A 247 -21.70 8.60 12.84
N ALA A 248 -22.73 8.37 13.67
CA ALA A 248 -23.96 9.15 13.67
C ALA A 248 -23.72 10.65 13.98
N ALA A 249 -22.68 10.97 14.75
CA ALA A 249 -22.23 12.33 15.01
C ALA A 249 -21.25 12.87 13.94
N GLY A 250 -21.06 12.14 12.83
CA GLY A 250 -20.17 12.51 11.73
C GLY A 250 -18.67 12.40 12.05
N ARG A 251 -18.27 11.70 13.12
CA ARG A 251 -16.89 11.55 13.58
C ARG A 251 -16.28 10.22 13.13
N HIS A 252 -14.97 10.24 12.85
CA HIS A 252 -14.20 9.02 12.57
C HIS A 252 -13.67 8.41 13.88
N LYS A 253 -14.26 7.30 14.32
CA LYS A 253 -13.78 6.49 15.45
C LYS A 253 -13.96 5.02 15.11
N LEU A 254 -12.91 4.22 15.34
CA LEU A 254 -12.90 2.79 15.08
C LEU A 254 -13.09 1.97 16.37
N GLU A 255 -13.69 0.79 16.24
CA GLU A 255 -13.83 -0.22 17.28
C GLU A 255 -13.46 -1.60 16.72
N PHE A 256 -12.70 -2.36 17.52
CA PHE A 256 -12.33 -3.73 17.20
C PHE A 256 -13.21 -4.70 18.00
N HIS A 257 -13.81 -5.68 17.34
CA HIS A 257 -14.78 -6.59 17.95
C HIS A 257 -14.22 -8.03 17.99
N PRO A 258 -13.50 -8.43 19.06
CA PRO A 258 -12.80 -9.70 19.12
C PRO A 258 -13.72 -10.92 19.17
N ALA A 259 -15.02 -10.73 19.40
CA ALA A 259 -16.02 -11.81 19.37
C ALA A 259 -16.53 -12.10 17.94
N MET A 260 -16.24 -11.24 16.98
CA MET A 260 -16.65 -11.44 15.58
C MET A 260 -15.53 -12.12 14.79
N PRO A 261 -15.85 -13.12 13.96
CA PRO A 261 -14.84 -13.74 13.11
C PRO A 261 -14.36 -12.76 12.05
N THR A 262 -13.13 -12.99 11.59
CA THR A 262 -12.69 -12.47 10.28
C THR A 262 -13.38 -13.30 9.21
N ARG A 263 -13.96 -12.65 8.20
CA ARG A 263 -14.59 -13.34 7.07
C ARG A 263 -13.94 -12.96 5.76
N PHE A 264 -13.66 -13.96 4.94
CA PHE A 264 -13.20 -13.80 3.56
C PHE A 264 -14.27 -14.27 2.60
N GLY A 265 -14.70 -13.36 1.72
CA GLY A 265 -15.71 -13.60 0.72
C GLY A 265 -15.05 -13.91 -0.62
N VAL A 266 -15.13 -15.16 -1.06
CA VAL A 266 -14.60 -15.61 -2.35
C VAL A 266 -15.68 -15.47 -3.40
N ILE A 267 -15.49 -14.57 -4.37
CA ILE A 267 -16.43 -14.29 -5.45
C ILE A 267 -15.78 -14.64 -6.80
N PRO A 268 -16.46 -15.36 -7.72
CA PRO A 268 -15.96 -15.50 -9.09
C PRO A 268 -15.72 -14.13 -9.71
N ARG A 269 -14.67 -13.94 -10.52
CA ARG A 269 -14.30 -12.60 -11.02
C ARG A 269 -15.46 -11.83 -11.67
N TYR A 270 -16.33 -12.53 -12.41
CA TYR A 270 -17.53 -11.95 -13.04
C TYR A 270 -18.83 -12.44 -12.41
N GLY A 271 -18.78 -12.88 -11.15
CA GLY A 271 -19.93 -13.35 -10.40
C GLY A 271 -20.85 -12.21 -9.98
N ASP A 272 -22.10 -12.57 -9.68
CA ASP A 272 -23.07 -11.68 -9.03
C ASP A 272 -22.90 -11.67 -7.51
N SER A 273 -23.66 -10.80 -6.84
CA SER A 273 -23.67 -10.67 -5.38
C SER A 273 -23.98 -11.97 -4.63
N ASP A 274 -24.79 -12.86 -5.23
CA ASP A 274 -25.24 -14.10 -4.60
C ASP A 274 -24.25 -15.27 -4.80
N SER A 275 -23.30 -15.11 -5.72
CA SER A 275 -22.25 -16.10 -5.99
C SER A 275 -21.11 -16.11 -4.97
N ILE A 276 -21.07 -15.13 -4.07
CA ILE A 276 -20.02 -15.02 -3.04
C ILE A 276 -20.14 -16.14 -2.01
N ARG A 277 -19.01 -16.76 -1.68
CA ARG A 277 -18.90 -17.74 -0.60
C ARG A 277 -18.07 -17.16 0.54
N TRP A 278 -18.68 -17.04 1.72
CA TRP A 278 -18.00 -16.55 2.92
C TRP A 278 -17.36 -17.68 3.72
N PHE A 279 -16.13 -17.46 4.16
CA PHE A 279 -15.34 -18.34 5.02
C PHE A 279 -14.96 -17.59 6.30
N GLU A 280 -15.02 -18.25 7.44
CA GLU A 280 -14.81 -17.63 8.76
C GLU A 280 -13.52 -18.13 9.42
N PHE A 281 -12.79 -17.21 10.05
CA PHE A 281 -11.50 -17.45 10.69
C PHE A 281 -11.39 -16.74 12.04
N SER A 282 -10.29 -16.99 12.77
CA SER A 282 -10.02 -16.31 14.04
C SER A 282 -10.00 -14.78 13.86
N PRO A 283 -10.49 -14.03 14.87
CA PRO A 283 -10.59 -12.57 14.80
C PRO A 283 -9.22 -11.93 14.58
N CYS A 284 -9.08 -11.19 13.47
CA CYS A 284 -7.91 -10.39 13.14
C CYS A 284 -8.25 -9.25 12.19
N PHE A 285 -7.41 -8.22 12.21
CA PHE A 285 -7.37 -7.25 11.12
C PHE A 285 -6.27 -7.67 10.13
N LEU A 286 -6.31 -7.13 8.91
CA LEU A 286 -5.28 -7.31 7.92
C LEU A 286 -5.12 -5.99 7.16
N TYR A 287 -3.88 -5.51 7.06
CA TYR A 287 -3.56 -4.45 6.13
C TYR A 287 -3.31 -5.08 4.76
N HIS A 288 -2.18 -5.76 4.55
CA HIS A 288 -1.76 -6.13 3.19
C HIS A 288 -1.69 -7.63 2.93
N THR A 289 -2.12 -8.00 1.73
CA THR A 289 -2.01 -9.34 1.16
C THR A 289 -0.69 -9.51 0.44
N VAL A 290 -0.06 -10.67 0.61
CA VAL A 290 1.07 -11.07 -0.24
C VAL A 290 0.49 -11.50 -1.58
N ASN A 291 -0.17 -12.65 -1.65
CA ASN A 291 -0.78 -13.14 -2.88
C ASN A 291 -1.83 -14.22 -2.56
N ALA A 292 -2.63 -14.60 -3.55
CA ALA A 292 -3.56 -15.71 -3.46
C ALA A 292 -3.58 -16.54 -4.75
N TRP A 293 -3.94 -17.82 -4.63
CA TRP A 293 -4.01 -18.74 -5.76
C TRP A 293 -4.96 -19.91 -5.49
N GLU A 294 -5.18 -20.75 -6.49
CA GLU A 294 -6.02 -21.94 -6.42
C GLU A 294 -5.17 -23.22 -6.38
N GLU A 295 -5.47 -24.13 -5.45
CA GLU A 295 -4.88 -25.47 -5.33
C GLU A 295 -5.99 -26.53 -5.24
N GLY A 296 -6.34 -27.14 -6.37
CA GLY A 296 -7.44 -28.09 -6.44
C GLY A 296 -8.78 -27.42 -6.12
N ASP A 297 -9.48 -27.91 -5.09
CA ASP A 297 -10.74 -27.33 -4.61
C ASP A 297 -10.54 -26.17 -3.61
N GLU A 298 -9.29 -25.74 -3.34
CA GLU A 298 -8.99 -24.72 -2.33
C GLU A 298 -8.52 -23.40 -2.95
N VAL A 299 -9.00 -22.30 -2.38
CA VAL A 299 -8.40 -20.98 -2.53
C VAL A 299 -7.44 -20.76 -1.37
N VAL A 300 -6.19 -20.43 -1.68
CA VAL A 300 -5.10 -20.18 -0.72
C VAL A 300 -4.76 -18.70 -0.75
N MET A 301 -4.65 -18.07 0.41
CA MET A 301 -4.22 -16.68 0.55
C MET A 301 -3.10 -16.59 1.57
N VAL A 302 -2.05 -15.84 1.21
CA VAL A 302 -0.95 -15.47 2.10
C VAL A 302 -0.98 -13.97 2.32
N ALA A 303 -0.90 -13.52 3.58
CA ALA A 303 -1.00 -12.11 3.91
C ALA A 303 -0.36 -11.79 5.28
N CYS A 304 -0.23 -10.49 5.58
CA CYS A 304 0.29 -9.98 6.85
C CYS A 304 -0.86 -9.86 7.87
N ARG A 305 -1.00 -10.88 8.72
CA ARG A 305 -2.04 -10.91 9.76
C ARG A 305 -1.70 -9.95 10.88
N TYR A 306 -2.52 -8.92 11.10
CA TYR A 306 -2.39 -8.08 12.28
C TYR A 306 -2.64 -8.91 13.55
N MET A 307 -1.75 -8.79 14.51
CA MET A 307 -1.80 -9.44 15.81
C MET A 307 -2.41 -8.48 16.83
N PRO A 308 -3.67 -8.71 17.26
CA PRO A 308 -4.35 -7.84 18.21
C PRO A 308 -3.54 -7.67 19.50
N ALA A 309 -3.61 -6.47 20.08
CA ALA A 309 -2.99 -6.20 21.35
C ALA A 309 -3.59 -7.09 22.45
N ARG A 310 -2.77 -7.43 23.45
CA ARG A 310 -3.15 -8.33 24.54
C ARG A 310 -3.21 -7.60 25.88
N THR A 311 -4.19 -7.93 26.71
CA THR A 311 -4.22 -7.55 28.13
C THR A 311 -3.18 -8.35 28.91
N THR A 312 -2.99 -8.02 30.20
CA THR A 312 -2.14 -8.81 31.10
C THR A 312 -2.67 -10.24 31.32
N SER A 313 -3.96 -10.49 31.12
CA SER A 313 -4.57 -11.83 31.18
C SER A 313 -4.42 -12.63 29.88
N GLY A 314 -3.92 -12.02 28.81
CA GLY A 314 -3.77 -12.66 27.50
C GLY A 314 -4.99 -12.54 26.57
N ASP A 315 -6.06 -11.89 27.03
CA ASP A 315 -7.23 -11.59 26.21
C ASP A 315 -6.93 -10.50 25.18
N ILE A 316 -7.73 -10.41 24.11
CA ILE A 316 -7.60 -9.31 23.16
C ILE A 316 -8.04 -8.00 23.83
N ASP A 317 -7.14 -7.01 23.85
CA ASP A 317 -7.45 -5.64 24.23
C ASP A 317 -8.03 -4.91 23.02
N SER A 318 -9.36 -4.91 22.90
CA SER A 318 -10.10 -4.28 21.80
C SER A 318 -9.82 -2.79 21.66
N ASN A 319 -9.75 -2.07 22.80
CA ASN A 319 -9.58 -0.62 22.81
C ASN A 319 -8.17 -0.24 22.33
N ARG A 320 -7.16 -0.95 22.83
CA ARG A 320 -5.79 -0.77 22.37
C ARG A 320 -5.64 -1.18 20.90
N THR A 321 -6.22 -2.30 20.50
CA THR A 321 -6.17 -2.77 19.10
C THR A 321 -6.73 -1.74 18.13
N ALA A 322 -7.95 -1.24 18.39
CA ALA A 322 -8.56 -0.22 17.53
C ALA A 322 -7.75 1.09 17.49
N ARG A 323 -7.20 1.52 18.62
CA ARG A 323 -6.35 2.71 18.71
C ARG A 323 -5.05 2.54 17.94
N ASP A 324 -4.38 1.41 18.11
CA ASP A 324 -3.08 1.14 17.49
C ASP A 324 -3.25 1.05 15.95
N ILE A 325 -4.31 0.39 15.45
CA ILE A 325 -4.71 0.40 14.03
C ILE A 325 -4.99 1.83 13.52
N ALA A 326 -5.78 2.61 14.25
CA ALA A 326 -6.10 4.01 13.88
C ALA A 326 -4.88 4.96 13.92
N GLN A 327 -3.75 4.51 14.46
CA GLN A 327 -2.49 5.25 14.53
C GLN A 327 -1.42 4.65 13.60
N LEU A 328 -1.78 3.69 12.75
CA LEU A 328 -0.87 2.98 11.86
C LEU A 328 0.31 2.33 12.60
N LYS A 329 0.05 1.83 13.82
CA LYS A 329 0.98 0.99 14.57
C LYS A 329 0.76 -0.45 14.16
N MET A 330 1.65 -1.02 13.36
CA MET A 330 1.44 -2.35 12.81
C MET A 330 2.21 -3.40 13.60
N ASN A 331 1.52 -4.45 14.02
CA ASN A 331 2.13 -5.63 14.60
C ASN A 331 1.60 -6.84 13.86
N ALA A 332 2.25 -7.25 12.77
CA ALA A 332 1.75 -8.29 11.87
C ALA A 332 2.71 -9.46 11.71
N ARG A 333 2.18 -10.61 11.27
CA ARG A 333 2.90 -11.87 11.02
C ARG A 333 2.51 -12.46 9.67
N LEU A 334 3.43 -13.17 9.03
CA LEU A 334 3.14 -13.84 7.77
C LEU A 334 2.24 -15.05 8.04
N TRP A 335 1.09 -15.09 7.36
CA TRP A 335 0.02 -16.04 7.67
C TRP A 335 -0.62 -16.60 6.41
N ARG A 336 -1.15 -17.83 6.51
CA ARG A 336 -1.82 -18.52 5.41
C ARG A 336 -3.24 -18.91 5.78
N TRP A 337 -4.16 -18.68 4.85
CA TRP A 337 -5.54 -19.16 4.91
C TRP A 337 -5.82 -20.08 3.72
N ARG A 338 -6.57 -21.16 3.96
CA ARG A 338 -7.05 -22.08 2.94
C ARG A 338 -8.56 -22.22 3.08
N MET A 339 -9.26 -22.03 1.97
CA MET A 339 -10.71 -21.99 1.88
C MET A 339 -11.16 -23.04 0.86
N ASN A 340 -11.72 -24.15 1.33
CA ASN A 340 -12.18 -25.21 0.45
C ASN A 340 -13.53 -24.84 -0.20
N MET A 341 -13.49 -24.53 -1.50
CA MET A 341 -14.62 -24.08 -2.30
C MET A 341 -15.69 -25.15 -2.55
N LYS A 342 -15.45 -26.41 -2.17
CA LYS A 342 -16.43 -27.49 -2.25
C LYS A 342 -17.05 -27.77 -0.87
N THR A 343 -16.23 -28.09 0.12
CA THR A 343 -16.67 -28.54 1.45
C THR A 343 -16.97 -27.41 2.41
N GLY A 344 -16.39 -26.21 2.21
CA GLY A 344 -16.49 -25.09 3.16
C GLY A 344 -15.49 -25.16 4.30
N GLN A 345 -14.60 -26.17 4.29
CA GLN A 345 -13.57 -26.29 5.30
C GLN A 345 -12.61 -25.11 5.24
N CYS A 346 -12.29 -24.57 6.41
CA CYS A 346 -11.35 -23.48 6.61
C CYS A 346 -10.12 -24.02 7.33
N LYS A 347 -8.92 -23.58 6.91
CA LYS A 347 -7.67 -23.77 7.65
C LYS A 347 -6.91 -22.45 7.68
N GLU A 348 -6.33 -22.11 8.82
CA GLU A 348 -5.40 -20.99 8.93
C GLU A 348 -4.19 -21.39 9.77
N GLU A 349 -3.01 -20.85 9.44
CA GLU A 349 -1.77 -21.12 10.16
C GLU A 349 -0.74 -20.00 9.96
N PRO A 350 0.13 -19.72 10.96
CA PRO A 350 1.31 -18.89 10.73
C PRO A 350 2.22 -19.57 9.73
N ILE A 351 2.74 -18.79 8.77
CA ILE A 351 3.92 -19.18 7.99
C ILE A 351 5.17 -18.81 8.79
N ASP A 352 5.20 -17.61 9.37
CA ASP A 352 6.22 -17.16 10.31
C ASP A 352 5.59 -16.25 11.37
N ASP A 353 5.81 -16.57 12.65
CA ASP A 353 5.29 -15.81 13.79
C ASP A 353 6.39 -15.05 14.56
N ARG A 354 7.62 -15.08 14.07
CA ARG A 354 8.81 -14.53 14.75
C ARG A 354 9.01 -13.05 14.45
N TYR A 355 8.78 -12.63 13.20
CA TYR A 355 9.14 -11.29 12.74
C TYR A 355 7.93 -10.38 12.55
N ASN A 356 8.05 -9.10 12.92
CA ASN A 356 7.04 -8.09 12.63
C ASN A 356 7.21 -7.56 11.21
N VAL A 357 6.44 -8.10 10.26
CA VAL A 357 6.59 -7.83 8.82
C VAL A 357 5.29 -7.35 8.20
N GLU A 358 5.41 -6.44 7.23
CA GLU A 358 4.30 -5.80 6.50
C GLU A 358 4.76 -5.39 5.08
N PHE A 359 3.91 -4.65 4.35
CA PHE A 359 4.21 -4.07 3.02
C PHE A 359 4.87 -5.09 2.07
N PRO A 360 4.18 -6.20 1.78
CA PRO A 360 4.74 -7.28 0.98
C PRO A 360 4.75 -6.94 -0.50
N SER A 361 5.81 -7.37 -1.17
CA SER A 361 5.89 -7.47 -2.62
C SER A 361 6.40 -8.84 -3.06
N PHE A 362 6.24 -9.11 -4.34
CA PHE A 362 6.56 -10.37 -5.00
C PHE A 362 6.62 -10.12 -6.51
N ARG A 363 6.90 -11.14 -7.32
CA ARG A 363 6.84 -11.03 -8.78
C ARG A 363 5.39 -10.76 -9.23
N ALA A 364 5.07 -9.50 -9.51
CA ALA A 364 3.71 -9.04 -9.82
C ALA A 364 3.07 -9.73 -11.04
N GLU A 365 3.88 -10.19 -12.00
CA GLU A 365 3.45 -11.01 -13.15
C GLU A 365 2.70 -12.30 -12.73
N HIS A 366 2.94 -12.77 -11.50
CA HIS A 366 2.34 -13.98 -10.93
C HIS A 366 1.23 -13.67 -9.91
N ILE A 367 0.72 -12.44 -9.86
CA ILE A 367 -0.44 -12.13 -9.02
C ILE A 367 -1.64 -13.00 -9.41
N GLY A 368 -2.32 -13.56 -8.41
CA GLY A 368 -3.39 -14.52 -8.61
C GLY A 368 -2.94 -15.95 -8.97
N GLN A 369 -1.63 -16.16 -9.08
CA GLN A 369 -0.97 -17.45 -9.28
C GLN A 369 -0.08 -17.76 -8.08
N LYS A 370 0.35 -19.02 -7.96
CA LYS A 370 1.19 -19.41 -6.83
C LYS A 370 2.56 -18.73 -6.91
N THR A 371 2.95 -18.05 -5.82
CA THR A 371 4.28 -17.47 -5.63
C THR A 371 4.93 -18.03 -4.39
N ARG A 372 6.19 -18.43 -4.52
CA ARG A 372 7.03 -18.95 -3.44
C ARG A 372 7.77 -17.85 -2.69
N TYR A 373 8.10 -16.73 -3.33
CA TYR A 373 8.93 -15.70 -2.71
C TYR A 373 8.14 -14.43 -2.42
N ALA A 374 8.37 -13.89 -1.22
CA ALA A 374 7.83 -12.60 -0.79
C ALA A 374 8.94 -11.74 -0.18
N TYR A 375 8.93 -10.46 -0.51
CA TYR A 375 9.81 -9.43 0.02
C TYR A 375 9.00 -8.49 0.89
N LEU A 376 9.42 -8.28 2.13
CA LEU A 376 8.66 -7.51 3.12
C LEU A 376 9.59 -6.54 3.86
N VAL A 377 9.00 -5.58 4.55
CA VAL A 377 9.73 -4.72 5.49
C VAL A 377 9.68 -5.24 6.91
N ASP A 378 10.75 -5.03 7.67
CA ASP A 378 10.71 -5.02 9.13
C ASP A 378 10.00 -3.76 9.62
N HIS A 379 8.92 -3.90 10.38
CA HIS A 379 8.14 -2.76 10.85
C HIS A 379 8.38 -2.46 12.33
N ASN A 380 8.58 -1.18 12.65
CA ASN A 380 8.59 -0.69 14.02
C ASN A 380 7.15 -0.69 14.59
N PRO A 381 6.85 -1.41 15.67
CA PRO A 381 5.47 -1.54 16.15
C PRO A 381 4.86 -0.25 16.71
N GLU A 382 5.64 0.82 16.91
CA GLU A 382 5.18 2.06 17.56
C GLU A 382 4.97 3.23 16.60
N ILE A 383 5.50 3.16 15.39
CA ILE A 383 5.49 4.25 14.40
C ILE A 383 5.66 3.70 12.99
N LEU A 384 5.18 4.43 11.97
CA LEU A 384 5.33 4.08 10.56
C LEU A 384 6.81 4.20 10.10
N HIS A 385 7.63 3.25 10.54
CA HIS A 385 9.07 3.19 10.32
C HIS A 385 9.45 1.78 9.90
N TRP A 386 9.95 1.68 8.68
CA TRP A 386 10.48 0.45 8.11
C TRP A 386 11.98 0.39 8.32
N THR A 387 12.42 -0.58 9.11
CA THR A 387 13.78 -0.65 9.67
C THR A 387 14.72 -1.54 8.87
N GLY A 388 14.19 -2.30 7.92
CA GLY A 388 14.94 -3.26 7.11
C GLY A 388 14.01 -3.98 6.14
N ILE A 389 14.58 -4.86 5.32
CA ILE A 389 13.87 -5.70 4.35
C ILE A 389 14.13 -7.19 4.63
N ARG A 390 13.20 -8.06 4.25
CA ARG A 390 13.28 -9.51 4.40
C ARG A 390 12.79 -10.22 3.16
N LYS A 391 13.34 -11.41 2.89
CA LYS A 391 12.85 -12.36 1.90
C LYS A 391 12.40 -13.63 2.58
N PHE A 392 11.19 -14.09 2.27
CA PHE A 392 10.65 -15.36 2.77
C PHE A 392 10.35 -16.33 1.63
N ASP A 393 10.51 -17.60 1.94
CA ASP A 393 9.84 -18.71 1.27
C ASP A 393 8.44 -18.90 1.88
N THR A 394 7.39 -18.62 1.12
CA THR A 394 5.98 -18.67 1.57
C THR A 394 5.43 -20.10 1.65
N ASP A 395 6.08 -21.07 1.01
CA ASP A 395 5.71 -22.48 1.11
C ASP A 395 6.14 -23.07 2.46
N THR A 396 7.38 -22.77 2.87
CA THR A 396 8.05 -23.36 4.05
C THR A 396 8.09 -22.45 5.27
N GLY A 397 7.96 -21.14 5.10
CA GLY A 397 8.18 -20.13 6.15
C GLY A 397 9.66 -19.84 6.44
N GLN A 398 10.57 -20.37 5.63
CA GLN A 398 11.99 -20.08 5.78
C GLN A 398 12.29 -18.61 5.47
N LEU A 399 12.98 -17.93 6.39
CA LEU A 399 13.64 -16.66 6.11
C LEU A 399 14.85 -16.96 5.20
N LEU A 400 14.83 -16.44 3.98
CA LEU A 400 15.88 -16.64 2.98
C LEU A 400 16.93 -15.53 3.00
N GLY A 401 16.59 -14.36 3.53
CA GLY A 401 17.52 -13.26 3.75
C GLY A 401 16.86 -12.10 4.49
N SER A 402 17.67 -11.21 5.04
CA SER A 402 17.28 -9.97 5.69
C SER A 402 18.39 -8.93 5.64
N PHE A 403 18.04 -7.67 5.38
CA PHE A 403 19.02 -6.60 5.28
C PHE A 403 18.56 -5.34 6.00
N SER A 404 19.51 -4.65 6.64
CA SER A 404 19.36 -3.30 7.16
C SER A 404 20.72 -2.62 7.25
N ASP A 405 20.82 -1.38 6.78
CA ASP A 405 21.97 -0.50 7.03
C ASP A 405 21.95 0.11 8.44
N GLY A 406 21.30 -0.55 9.40
CA GLY A 406 21.12 -0.11 10.78
C GLY A 406 19.65 0.12 11.12
N HIS A 407 19.05 -0.83 11.83
CA HIS A 407 17.62 -0.83 12.17
C HIS A 407 17.15 0.43 12.91
N GLU A 408 18.04 1.06 13.68
CA GLU A 408 17.68 2.21 14.52
C GLU A 408 17.55 3.52 13.74
N HIS A 409 18.31 3.70 12.66
CA HIS A 409 18.40 4.97 11.93
C HIS A 409 18.05 4.88 10.44
N SER A 410 17.80 3.67 9.92
CA SER A 410 17.39 3.45 8.53
C SER A 410 15.88 3.49 8.37
N TRP A 411 15.41 4.32 7.45
CA TRP A 411 14.01 4.45 7.10
C TRP A 411 13.84 4.02 5.65
N TYR A 412 13.42 2.77 5.45
CA TYR A 412 13.17 2.20 4.13
C TYR A 412 11.84 2.71 3.55
N SER A 413 11.50 2.34 2.31
CA SER A 413 10.15 2.40 1.76
C SER A 413 9.64 0.98 1.53
N GLU A 414 8.41 0.81 1.01
CA GLU A 414 7.96 -0.50 0.54
C GLU A 414 8.91 -1.02 -0.57
N PRO A 415 9.56 -2.18 -0.35
CA PRO A 415 10.43 -2.78 -1.34
C PRO A 415 9.58 -3.38 -2.46
N TRP A 416 10.04 -3.29 -3.70
CA TRP A 416 9.34 -3.93 -4.81
C TRP A 416 10.26 -4.79 -5.66
N PHE A 417 9.78 -5.98 -6.02
CA PHE A 417 10.47 -6.87 -6.94
C PHE A 417 10.37 -6.35 -8.38
N ALA A 418 11.52 -6.26 -9.04
CA ALA A 418 11.67 -5.89 -10.44
C ALA A 418 12.30 -7.07 -11.19
N PRO A 419 11.60 -7.73 -12.13
CA PRO A 419 12.18 -8.81 -12.90
C PRO A 419 13.35 -8.30 -13.75
N ALA A 420 14.41 -9.10 -13.86
CA ALA A 420 15.47 -8.84 -14.83
C ALA A 420 14.97 -9.15 -16.25
N ASP A 421 15.40 -8.36 -17.23
CA ASP A 421 15.16 -8.65 -18.65
C ASP A 421 15.67 -10.06 -18.99
N GLY A 422 14.76 -10.95 -19.42
CA GLY A 422 15.08 -12.35 -19.74
C GLY A 422 15.27 -13.28 -18.54
N GLY A 423 14.99 -12.82 -17.31
CA GLY A 423 14.98 -13.65 -16.10
C GLY A 423 13.94 -14.77 -16.17
N SER A 424 14.28 -15.96 -15.65
CA SER A 424 13.47 -17.18 -15.84
C SER A 424 12.95 -17.79 -14.54
N ALA A 425 13.70 -17.67 -13.44
CA ALA A 425 13.26 -18.07 -12.11
C ALA A 425 12.33 -17.01 -11.50
N GLU A 426 11.48 -17.42 -10.56
CA GLU A 426 10.51 -16.52 -9.91
C GLU A 426 11.19 -15.29 -9.27
N ASP A 427 12.38 -15.48 -8.69
CA ASP A 427 13.22 -14.44 -8.08
C ASP A 427 14.42 -14.01 -8.93
N ASP A 428 14.48 -14.36 -10.23
CA ASP A 428 15.47 -13.78 -11.14
C ASP A 428 15.13 -12.31 -11.41
N GLY A 429 15.76 -11.42 -10.64
CA GLY A 429 15.53 -9.99 -10.71
C GLY A 429 16.12 -9.29 -9.51
N TYR A 430 15.53 -8.14 -9.19
CA TYR A 430 16.04 -7.21 -8.21
C TYR A 430 14.97 -6.78 -7.22
N VAL A 431 15.38 -6.32 -6.04
CA VAL A 431 14.49 -5.60 -5.13
C VAL A 431 14.94 -4.16 -5.07
N VAL A 432 14.00 -3.24 -5.33
CA VAL A 432 14.26 -1.79 -5.37
C VAL A 432 13.57 -1.11 -4.20
N VAL A 433 14.30 -0.24 -3.49
CA VAL A 433 13.77 0.46 -2.31
C VAL A 433 14.48 1.79 -2.07
N PHE A 434 13.72 2.81 -1.67
CA PHE A 434 14.30 4.05 -1.14
C PHE A 434 14.69 3.88 0.34
N ARG A 435 15.83 4.45 0.75
CA ARG A 435 16.30 4.42 2.14
C ARG A 435 16.81 5.78 2.57
N TRP A 436 16.21 6.35 3.61
CA TRP A 436 16.69 7.55 4.28
C TRP A 436 17.57 7.16 5.48
N ASP A 437 18.74 7.78 5.59
CA ASP A 437 19.62 7.71 6.76
C ASP A 437 19.41 8.89 7.67
N GLN A 438 18.71 8.64 8.78
CA GLN A 438 18.48 9.66 9.78
C GLN A 438 19.78 10.09 10.48
N ALA A 439 20.75 9.19 10.65
CA ALA A 439 21.99 9.50 11.36
C ALA A 439 22.92 10.38 10.51
N ASN A 440 23.07 10.04 9.23
CA ASN A 440 23.95 10.75 8.29
C ASN A 440 23.24 11.78 7.40
N ARG A 441 21.91 11.84 7.46
CA ARG A 441 21.04 12.68 6.62
C ARG A 441 21.25 12.43 5.12
N GLU A 442 21.39 11.17 4.77
CA GLU A 442 21.65 10.73 3.40
C GLU A 442 20.44 10.00 2.83
N GLN A 443 20.04 10.38 1.61
CA GLN A 443 19.03 9.63 0.88
C GLN A 443 19.71 8.71 -0.14
N GLN A 444 19.28 7.45 -0.17
CA GLN A 444 19.68 6.47 -1.17
C GLN A 444 18.46 5.85 -1.86
N LEU A 445 18.66 5.44 -3.11
CA LEU A 445 17.89 4.38 -3.77
C LEU A 445 18.79 3.15 -3.82
N GLN A 446 18.28 2.01 -3.34
CA GLN A 446 19.04 0.78 -3.23
C GLN A 446 18.45 -0.28 -4.14
N VAL A 447 19.33 -1.02 -4.82
CA VAL A 447 19.00 -2.16 -5.68
C VAL A 447 19.70 -3.39 -5.12
N PHE A 448 18.95 -4.45 -4.85
CA PHE A 448 19.45 -5.72 -4.32
C PHE A 448 19.29 -6.82 -5.37
N ASP A 449 20.19 -7.81 -5.43
CA ASP A 449 19.89 -9.08 -6.09
C ASP A 449 18.76 -9.75 -5.28
N ALA A 450 17.63 -10.02 -5.94
CA ALA A 450 16.46 -10.55 -5.26
C ALA A 450 16.70 -11.96 -4.70
N ARG A 451 17.70 -12.70 -5.21
CA ARG A 451 18.07 -14.05 -4.73
C ARG A 451 18.80 -14.01 -3.39
N ASP A 452 19.64 -12.99 -3.18
CA ASP A 452 20.52 -12.87 -2.03
C ASP A 452 20.55 -11.42 -1.50
N ILE A 453 19.52 -11.07 -0.74
CA ILE A 453 19.45 -9.74 -0.11
C ILE A 453 20.43 -9.61 1.08
N ASP A 454 20.94 -10.72 1.63
CA ASP A 454 21.90 -10.71 2.73
C ASP A 454 23.26 -10.13 2.31
N ALA A 455 23.62 -10.29 1.03
CA ALA A 455 24.81 -9.69 0.45
C ALA A 455 24.79 -8.15 0.45
N GLY A 456 23.62 -7.54 0.65
CA GLY A 456 23.40 -6.11 0.55
C GLY A 456 23.16 -5.64 -0.89
N PRO A 457 23.03 -4.32 -1.09
CA PRO A 457 22.67 -3.78 -2.39
C PRO A 457 23.82 -3.92 -3.40
N VAL A 458 23.49 -4.34 -4.62
CA VAL A 458 24.40 -4.36 -5.78
C VAL A 458 24.65 -2.95 -6.33
N ALA A 459 23.71 -2.03 -6.08
CA ALA A 459 23.86 -0.61 -6.38
C ALA A 459 23.22 0.26 -5.28
N ARG A 460 23.93 1.32 -4.88
CA ARG A 460 23.43 2.41 -4.05
C ARG A 460 23.53 3.71 -4.82
N VAL A 461 22.39 4.30 -5.14
CA VAL A 461 22.32 5.58 -5.86
C VAL A 461 22.08 6.67 -4.82
N LYS A 462 23.07 7.54 -4.62
CA LYS A 462 22.95 8.66 -3.67
C LYS A 462 22.09 9.76 -4.28
N MET A 463 21.16 10.28 -3.49
CA MET A 463 20.23 11.32 -3.92
C MET A 463 20.38 12.59 -3.09
N PRO A 464 20.44 13.78 -3.73
CA PRO A 464 20.53 15.07 -3.04
C PRO A 464 19.18 15.54 -2.46
N VAL A 465 18.10 14.78 -2.66
CA VAL A 465 16.75 15.12 -2.19
C VAL A 465 16.24 13.98 -1.32
N ARG A 466 15.70 14.27 -0.13
CA ARG A 466 15.05 13.28 0.73
C ARG A 466 13.79 12.74 0.06
N VAL A 467 13.53 11.46 0.29
CA VAL A 467 12.28 10.79 -0.02
C VAL A 467 11.55 10.55 1.31
N PRO A 468 10.51 11.34 1.69
CA PRO A 468 9.85 11.19 2.99
C PRO A 468 9.20 9.82 3.16
N SER A 469 8.99 9.37 4.41
CA SER A 469 8.26 8.13 4.69
C SER A 469 6.90 8.12 3.97
N GLY A 470 6.69 7.12 3.12
CA GLY A 470 5.51 6.99 2.27
C GLY A 470 4.57 5.88 2.68
N PHE A 471 3.80 5.39 1.71
CA PHE A 471 3.02 4.16 1.81
C PHE A 471 3.48 3.18 0.74
N HIS A 472 2.68 3.01 -0.32
CA HIS A 472 2.88 1.91 -1.24
C HIS A 472 3.71 2.24 -2.47
N ALA A 473 4.28 1.19 -3.04
CA ALA A 473 5.06 1.22 -4.24
C ALA A 473 4.57 0.18 -5.25
N CYS A 474 4.98 0.37 -6.50
CA CYS A 474 4.90 -0.68 -7.51
C CYS A 474 6.09 -0.60 -8.47
N TRP A 475 6.24 -1.64 -9.26
CA TRP A 475 7.13 -1.68 -10.43
C TRP A 475 6.29 -1.81 -11.69
N ILE A 476 6.64 -1.04 -12.72
CA ILE A 476 6.06 -1.17 -14.05
C ILE A 476 7.19 -1.49 -15.03
N ASN A 477 7.10 -2.67 -15.66
CA ASN A 477 8.05 -3.14 -16.66
C ASN A 477 8.11 -2.22 -17.90
N ARG A 478 9.30 -2.08 -18.49
CA ARG A 478 9.51 -1.28 -19.72
C ARG A 478 8.54 -1.65 -20.85
N GLU A 479 8.30 -2.93 -21.08
CA GLU A 479 7.43 -3.42 -22.15
C GLU A 479 6.00 -2.89 -22.00
N ARG A 480 5.47 -2.92 -20.77
CA ARG A 480 4.13 -2.38 -20.46
C ARG A 480 4.04 -0.88 -20.70
N ILE A 481 5.11 -0.12 -20.44
CA ILE A 481 5.16 1.32 -20.69
C ILE A 481 5.23 1.60 -22.20
N ALA A 482 6.00 0.80 -22.95
CA ALA A 482 6.22 0.98 -24.38
C ALA A 482 4.93 0.74 -25.19
N ASP A 483 4.16 -0.30 -24.85
CA ASP A 483 2.90 -0.62 -25.53
C ASP A 483 1.95 0.58 -25.58
N THR A 484 1.79 1.27 -24.45
CA THR A 484 0.91 2.45 -24.31
C THR A 484 1.40 3.68 -25.09
N ARG A 485 2.71 3.79 -25.33
CA ARG A 485 3.31 4.92 -26.09
C ARG A 485 3.28 4.69 -27.60
N SER A 486 3.03 3.45 -28.02
CA SER A 486 2.93 3.06 -29.43
C SER A 486 1.50 3.05 -29.97
N ALA A 487 0.50 3.05 -29.07
CA ALA A 487 -0.92 3.16 -29.35
C ALA A 487 -1.38 4.63 -29.40
#